data_AF-D8M9I2-F1
#
_entry.id   AF-D8M9I2-F1
#
_cell.length_a   1.000
_cell.length_b   1.000
_cell.length_c   1.000
_cell.angle_alpha   90.00
_cell.angle_beta   90.00
_cell.angle_gamma   90.00
#
_symmetry.space_group_name_H-M   'P 1'
#
loop_
_entity.id
_entity.type
_entity.pdbx_description
1 polymer ?
#
loop_
_entity_poly.entity_id
_entity_poly.type
_entity_poly.pdbx_seq_one_letter_code
_entity_poly.pdbx_strand_id
1 'polypeptide(L)'
;MFELVCRYLQDCVAHGWQKVVLPICWVCLLCYIIYILATTADKYFCVALTDMVEKMGIPPSIAGVTFLSFGNGGPDVFALMSAVVSGYSHIGMGSNLGAGLFITTVITGVVAFMSECRVNPLSFFRDLITYIVSTVYLVVVFFDGKVHVWEVVGFFVIYFVYVAIVIIFRKQSAEVYEDAVALRGGREE
;
A
#
# COMPACT_ATOMS: atom_id res chain seq x y z
N MET A 1 -13.08 10.64 17.24
CA MET A 1 -13.14 9.44 18.12
C MET A 1 -11.90 9.30 18.97
N PHE A 2 -10.69 9.27 18.40
CA PHE A 2 -9.43 9.22 19.14
C PHE A 2 -9.21 10.40 20.11
N GLU A 3 -9.51 11.65 19.68
CA GLU A 3 -9.43 12.81 20.59
C GLU A 3 -10.45 12.79 21.74
N LEU A 4 -11.65 12.22 21.51
CA LEU A 4 -12.66 12.10 22.55
C LEU A 4 -12.24 11.07 23.60
N VAL A 5 -11.66 9.95 23.15
CA VAL A 5 -11.10 8.91 24.02
C VAL A 5 -9.88 9.43 24.78
N CYS A 6 -9.01 10.22 24.14
CA CYS A 6 -7.83 10.78 24.78
C CYS A 6 -8.18 11.87 25.81
N ARG A 7 -9.15 12.75 25.53
CA ARG A 7 -9.68 13.71 26.53
C ARG A 7 -10.38 12.99 27.68
N TYR A 8 -11.20 11.98 27.40
CA TYR A 8 -11.84 11.17 28.43
C TYR A 8 -10.83 10.41 29.32
N LEU A 9 -9.70 9.98 28.75
CA LEU A 9 -8.62 9.33 29.48
C LEU A 9 -7.72 10.30 30.26
N GLN A 10 -7.58 11.54 29.82
CA GLN A 10 -6.72 12.53 30.46
C GLN A 10 -7.43 13.28 31.61
N ASP A 11 -8.76 13.40 31.56
CA ASP A 11 -9.57 13.98 32.64
C ASP A 11 -9.79 13.01 33.82
N CYS A 12 -9.61 11.70 33.60
CA CYS A 12 -9.64 10.71 34.67
C CYS A 12 -8.27 10.53 35.32
N VAL A 13 -8.09 11.11 36.50
CA VAL A 13 -7.01 10.82 37.45
C VAL A 13 -6.84 9.31 37.63
N ALA A 14 -5.93 8.71 36.86
CA ALA A 14 -5.58 7.30 36.99
C ALA A 14 -4.60 7.12 38.17
N HIS A 15 -5.07 6.49 39.24
CA HIS A 15 -4.22 5.96 40.31
C HIS A 15 -3.26 4.91 39.72
N GLY A 16 -2.00 4.90 40.18
CA GLY A 16 -0.80 4.40 39.46
C GLY A 16 -0.87 3.09 38.67
N TRP A 17 -1.70 2.11 39.06
CA TRP A 17 -1.86 0.84 38.32
C TRP A 17 -2.66 0.99 37.02
N GLN A 18 -3.65 1.90 36.96
CA GLN A 18 -4.48 2.10 35.76
C GLN A 18 -3.68 2.66 34.58
N LYS A 19 -2.60 3.42 34.84
CA LYS A 19 -1.72 3.97 33.79
C LYS A 19 -0.92 2.90 33.04
N VAL A 20 -0.76 1.70 33.62
CA VAL A 20 -0.02 0.58 33.02
C VAL A 20 -0.97 -0.46 32.42
N VAL A 21 -2.05 -0.80 33.13
CA VAL A 21 -3.02 -1.81 32.66
C VAL A 21 -3.76 -1.34 31.40
N LEU A 22 -4.11 -0.06 31.34
CA LEU A 22 -4.85 0.49 30.22
C LEU A 22 -4.08 0.46 28.88
N PRO A 23 -2.83 0.94 28.76
CA PRO A 23 -2.10 0.84 27.49
C PRO A 23 -1.81 -0.61 27.08
N ILE A 24 -1.57 -1.52 28.05
CA ILE A 24 -1.40 -2.95 27.76
C ILE A 24 -2.68 -3.52 27.15
N CYS A 25 -3.85 -3.20 27.71
CA CYS A 25 -5.14 -3.61 27.18
C CYS A 25 -5.38 -3.07 25.75
N TRP A 26 -5.02 -1.80 25.49
CA TRP A 26 -5.09 -1.20 24.16
C TRP A 26 -4.18 -1.90 23.15
N VAL A 27 -2.94 -2.22 23.53
CA VAL A 27 -2.01 -2.96 22.66
C VAL A 27 -2.54 -4.36 22.37
N CYS A 28 -3.03 -5.09 23.37
CA CYS A 28 -3.63 -6.40 23.17
C CYS A 28 -4.85 -6.35 22.24
N LEU A 29 -5.71 -5.34 22.39
CA LEU A 29 -6.86 -5.12 21.51
C LEU A 29 -6.42 -4.82 20.07
N LEU A 30 -5.41 -3.98 19.88
CA LEU A 30 -4.86 -3.68 18.54
C LEU A 30 -4.28 -4.95 17.90
N CYS A 31 -3.48 -5.73 18.62
CA CYS A 31 -2.95 -6.99 18.12
C CYS A 31 -4.07 -7.97 17.73
N TYR A 32 -5.13 -8.04 18.54
CA TYR A 32 -6.30 -8.89 18.25
C TYR A 32 -7.04 -8.46 16.98
N ILE A 33 -7.27 -7.15 16.81
CA ILE A 33 -7.90 -6.60 15.60
C ILE A 33 -7.04 -6.86 14.36
N ILE A 34 -5.72 -6.65 14.44
CA ILE A 34 -4.78 -6.94 13.35
C ILE A 34 -4.81 -8.43 12.99
N TYR A 35 -4.82 -9.32 13.99
CA TYR A 35 -4.91 -10.76 13.76
C TYR A 35 -6.21 -11.16 13.03
N ILE A 36 -7.36 -10.63 13.46
CA ILE A 36 -8.64 -10.90 12.78
C ILE A 36 -8.60 -10.35 11.35
N LEU A 37 -8.18 -9.10 11.15
CA LEU A 37 -8.08 -8.50 9.81
C LEU A 37 -7.19 -9.32 8.87
N ALA A 38 -6.01 -9.76 9.35
CA ALA A 38 -5.08 -10.56 8.56
C ALA A 38 -5.70 -11.91 8.18
N THR A 39 -6.32 -12.61 9.13
CA THR A 39 -6.95 -13.91 8.86
C THR A 39 -8.20 -13.79 7.98
N THR A 40 -8.97 -12.71 8.11
CA THR A 40 -10.12 -12.44 7.25
C THR A 40 -9.69 -12.13 5.82
N ALA A 41 -8.64 -11.33 5.65
CA ALA A 41 -8.11 -11.00 4.32
C ALA A 41 -7.63 -12.26 3.59
N ASP A 42 -6.87 -13.13 4.26
CA ASP A 42 -6.35 -14.35 3.67
C ASP A 42 -7.46 -15.36 3.32
N LYS A 43 -8.38 -15.63 4.27
CA LYS A 43 -9.37 -16.71 4.11
C LYS A 43 -10.60 -16.34 3.30
N TYR A 44 -11.02 -15.08 3.31
CA TYR A 44 -12.27 -14.66 2.66
C TYR A 44 -12.01 -13.73 1.49
N PHE A 45 -11.16 -12.71 1.65
CA PHE A 45 -10.96 -11.71 0.62
C PHE A 45 -10.21 -12.29 -0.60
N CYS A 46 -9.09 -12.98 -0.39
CA CYS A 46 -8.33 -13.59 -1.49
C CYS A 46 -9.12 -14.66 -2.26
N VAL A 47 -9.90 -15.48 -1.55
CA VAL A 47 -10.74 -16.51 -2.17
C VAL A 47 -11.86 -15.88 -3.01
N ALA A 48 -12.58 -14.89 -2.46
CA ALA A 48 -13.62 -14.18 -3.19
C ALA A 48 -13.08 -13.49 -4.45
N LEU A 49 -11.88 -12.89 -4.39
CA LEU A 49 -11.24 -12.31 -5.56
C LEU A 49 -10.92 -13.35 -6.64
N THR A 50 -10.44 -14.52 -6.24
CA THR A 50 -10.11 -15.62 -7.16
C THR A 50 -11.37 -16.13 -7.86
N ASP A 51 -12.45 -16.37 -7.12
CA ASP A 51 -13.74 -16.81 -7.66
C ASP A 51 -14.36 -15.78 -8.63
N MET A 52 -14.25 -14.48 -8.32
CA MET A 52 -14.74 -13.42 -9.20
C MET A 52 -13.98 -13.41 -10.52
N VAL A 53 -12.66 -13.60 -10.46
CA VAL A 53 -11.80 -13.52 -11.63
C VAL A 53 -11.86 -14.78 -12.50
N GLU A 54 -12.07 -15.95 -11.91
CA GLU A 54 -12.38 -17.17 -12.66
C GLU A 54 -13.67 -17.02 -13.48
N LYS A 55 -14.71 -16.40 -12.91
CA LYS A 55 -15.98 -16.11 -13.62
C LYS A 55 -15.80 -15.07 -14.73
N MET A 56 -14.86 -14.15 -14.59
CA MET A 56 -14.57 -13.12 -15.60
C MET A 56 -13.56 -13.58 -16.66
N GLY A 57 -12.99 -14.79 -16.53
CA GLY A 57 -11.97 -15.31 -17.45
C GLY A 57 -10.63 -14.57 -17.39
N ILE A 58 -10.35 -13.86 -16.30
CA ILE A 58 -9.10 -13.11 -16.11
C ILE A 58 -8.10 -14.01 -15.32
N PRO A 59 -6.78 -13.88 -15.52
CA PRO A 59 -5.80 -14.58 -14.69
C PRO A 59 -5.85 -14.12 -13.22
N PRO A 60 -5.78 -15.03 -12.23
CA PRO A 60 -5.77 -14.69 -10.79
C PRO A 60 -4.64 -13.73 -10.39
N SER A 61 -3.51 -13.79 -11.08
CA SER A 61 -2.38 -12.90 -10.87
C SER A 61 -2.67 -11.43 -11.24
N ILE A 62 -3.56 -11.18 -12.21
CA ILE A 62 -4.03 -9.83 -12.55
C ILE A 62 -5.09 -9.35 -11.55
N ALA A 63 -5.89 -10.29 -11.02
CA ALA A 63 -6.86 -10.02 -9.95
C ALA A 63 -6.19 -9.46 -8.70
N GLY A 64 -5.14 -10.15 -8.23
CA GLY A 64 -4.38 -9.74 -7.07
C GLY A 64 -3.74 -8.36 -7.27
N VAL A 65 -3.13 -8.10 -8.42
CA VAL A 65 -2.50 -6.79 -8.67
C VAL A 65 -3.52 -5.65 -8.73
N THR A 66 -4.74 -5.91 -9.19
CA THR A 66 -5.75 -4.86 -9.41
C THR A 66 -6.72 -4.74 -8.23
N PHE A 67 -7.49 -5.79 -7.94
CA PHE A 67 -8.56 -5.73 -6.93
C PHE A 67 -8.04 -5.67 -5.50
N LEU A 68 -6.93 -6.34 -5.18
CA LEU A 68 -6.31 -6.21 -3.84
C LEU A 68 -5.77 -4.79 -3.63
N SER A 69 -5.17 -4.21 -4.67
CA SER A 69 -4.64 -2.85 -4.62
C SER A 69 -5.76 -1.80 -4.51
N PHE A 70 -6.87 -1.97 -5.25
CA PHE A 70 -8.08 -1.16 -5.09
C PHE A 70 -8.74 -1.35 -3.72
N GLY A 71 -8.79 -2.57 -3.19
CA GLY A 71 -9.37 -2.88 -1.89
C GLY A 71 -8.63 -2.20 -0.74
N ASN A 72 -7.30 -2.15 -0.80
CA ASN A 72 -6.49 -1.39 0.16
C ASN A 72 -6.62 0.11 -0.03
N GLY A 73 -6.50 0.61 -1.27
CA GLY A 73 -6.48 2.05 -1.53
C GLY A 73 -7.84 2.75 -1.42
N GLY A 74 -8.95 2.03 -1.55
CA GLY A 74 -10.30 2.58 -1.50
C GLY A 74 -10.59 3.32 -0.19
N PRO A 75 -10.52 2.65 0.98
CA PRO A 75 -10.71 3.27 2.29
C PRO A 75 -9.80 4.48 2.54
N ASP A 76 -8.54 4.43 2.08
CA ASP A 76 -7.58 5.52 2.23
C ASP A 76 -8.02 6.77 1.45
N VAL A 77 -8.50 6.60 0.21
CA VAL A 77 -9.05 7.71 -0.59
C VAL A 77 -10.28 8.31 0.09
N PHE A 78 -11.18 7.49 0.64
CA PHE A 78 -12.34 8.01 1.37
C PHE A 78 -11.95 8.75 2.66
N ALA A 79 -10.95 8.26 3.39
CA ALA A 79 -10.43 8.93 4.58
C ALA A 79 -9.80 10.29 4.21
N LEU A 80 -9.02 10.35 3.12
CA LEU A 80 -8.44 11.59 2.60
C LEU A 80 -9.51 12.58 2.16
N MET A 81 -10.53 12.12 1.42
CA MET A 81 -11.66 12.96 1.01
C MET A 81 -12.39 13.54 2.23
N SER A 82 -12.66 12.72 3.24
CA SER A 82 -13.29 13.16 4.50
C SER A 82 -12.44 14.20 5.24
N ALA A 83 -11.11 14.02 5.28
CA ALA A 83 -10.18 14.96 5.88
C ALA A 83 -10.15 16.31 5.14
N VAL A 84 -10.18 16.29 3.81
CA VAL A 84 -10.23 17.50 2.97
C VAL A 84 -11.55 18.26 3.18
N VAL A 85 -12.69 17.58 3.15
CA VAL A 85 -14.01 18.19 3.39
C VAL A 85 -14.09 18.81 4.79
N SER A 86 -13.43 18.21 5.78
CA SER A 86 -13.39 18.69 7.16
C SER A 86 -12.37 19.83 7.38
N GLY A 87 -11.64 20.27 6.35
CA GLY A 87 -10.62 21.32 6.45
C GLY A 87 -9.26 20.86 7.00
N TYR A 88 -9.08 19.55 7.25
CA TYR A 88 -7.86 18.95 7.79
C TYR A 88 -7.05 18.22 6.70
N SER A 89 -6.91 18.83 5.52
CA SER A 89 -6.21 18.25 4.37
C SER A 89 -4.74 17.90 4.67
N HIS A 90 -4.03 18.76 5.41
CA HIS A 90 -2.64 18.56 5.81
C HIS A 90 -2.44 17.31 6.67
N ILE A 91 -3.37 17.03 7.59
CA ILE A 91 -3.33 15.83 8.46
C ILE A 91 -3.57 14.58 7.63
N GLY A 92 -4.57 14.62 6.72
CA GLY A 92 -4.89 13.50 5.84
C GLY A 92 -3.69 13.09 4.98
N MET A 93 -3.05 14.05 4.32
CA MET A 93 -1.88 13.78 3.49
C MET A 93 -0.70 13.24 4.29
N GLY A 94 -0.41 13.81 5.46
CA GLY A 94 0.67 13.32 6.32
C GLY A 94 0.46 11.87 6.72
N SER A 95 -0.79 11.48 7.00
CA SER A 95 -1.16 10.09 7.27
C SER A 95 -0.92 9.18 6.07
N ASN A 96 -1.31 9.60 4.86
CA ASN A 96 -1.15 8.79 3.65
C ASN A 96 0.34 8.60 3.27
N LEU A 97 1.13 9.68 3.34
CA LEU A 97 2.58 9.60 3.12
C LEU A 97 3.25 8.68 4.16
N GLY A 98 2.88 8.82 5.43
CA GLY A 98 3.40 7.99 6.51
C GLY A 98 3.06 6.50 6.32
N ALA A 99 1.83 6.19 5.91
CA ALA A 99 1.40 4.82 5.63
C ALA A 99 2.20 4.20 4.47
N GLY A 100 2.36 4.93 3.36
CA GLY A 100 3.15 4.47 2.22
C GLY A 100 4.64 4.26 2.56
N LEU A 101 5.23 5.17 3.34
CA LEU A 101 6.61 5.03 3.81
C LEU A 101 6.76 3.83 4.74
N PHE A 102 5.82 3.60 5.65
CA PHE A 102 5.83 2.44 6.53
C PHE A 102 5.74 1.11 5.75
N ILE A 103 4.85 1.03 4.75
CA ILE A 103 4.70 -0.17 3.92
C ILE A 103 5.97 -0.44 3.13
N THR A 104 6.50 0.58 2.44
CA THR A 104 7.68 0.44 1.58
C THR A 104 8.97 0.17 2.34
N THR A 105 9.10 0.63 3.58
CA THR A 105 10.32 0.45 4.39
C THR A 105 10.23 -0.74 5.34
N VAL A 106 9.24 -0.74 6.23
CA VAL A 106 9.13 -1.74 7.31
C VAL A 106 8.55 -3.04 6.78
N ILE A 107 7.39 -2.98 6.13
CA ILE A 107 6.70 -4.20 5.68
C ILE A 107 7.53 -4.89 4.59
N THR A 108 7.96 -4.15 3.56
CA THR A 108 8.79 -4.73 2.52
C THR A 108 10.13 -5.25 3.07
N GLY A 109 10.73 -4.57 4.04
CA GLY A 109 11.96 -5.04 4.70
C GLY A 109 11.76 -6.35 5.46
N VAL A 110 10.68 -6.47 6.24
CA VAL A 110 10.35 -7.72 6.96
C VAL A 110 10.02 -8.85 5.99
N VAL A 111 9.24 -8.58 4.94
CA VAL A 111 8.91 -9.58 3.91
C VAL A 111 10.17 -10.05 3.18
N ALA A 112 11.08 -9.14 2.82
CA ALA A 112 12.35 -9.47 2.20
C ALA A 112 13.28 -10.27 3.12
N PHE A 113 13.20 -10.04 4.44
CA PHE A 113 13.96 -10.80 5.43
C PHE A 113 13.39 -12.20 5.66
N MET A 114 12.06 -12.34 5.70
CA MET A 114 11.39 -13.61 5.98
C MET A 114 11.19 -14.50 4.75
N SER A 115 11.19 -13.93 3.54
CA SER A 115 10.98 -14.68 2.31
C SER A 115 12.32 -15.04 1.67
N GLU A 116 12.56 -16.32 1.34
CA GLU A 116 13.72 -16.71 0.49
C GLU A 116 13.59 -16.27 -0.98
N CYS A 117 12.70 -15.34 -1.29
CA CYS A 117 12.46 -14.88 -2.66
C CYS A 117 13.63 -14.03 -3.17
N ARG A 118 14.21 -14.42 -4.31
CA ARG A 118 15.13 -13.57 -5.08
C ARG A 118 14.35 -12.43 -5.72
N VAL A 119 14.26 -11.31 -5.01
CA VAL A 119 13.70 -10.06 -5.55
C VAL A 119 14.65 -9.52 -6.62
N ASN A 120 14.12 -9.18 -7.80
CA ASN A 120 14.92 -8.52 -8.83
C ASN A 120 15.22 -7.07 -8.37
N PRO A 121 16.49 -6.71 -8.09
CA PRO A 121 16.84 -5.41 -7.54
C PRO A 121 16.44 -4.27 -8.49
N LEU A 122 16.47 -4.49 -9.81
CA LEU A 122 16.10 -3.46 -10.79
C LEU A 122 14.62 -3.07 -10.70
N SER A 123 13.73 -4.05 -10.55
CA SER A 123 12.29 -3.78 -10.38
C SER A 123 12.03 -3.05 -9.07
N PHE A 124 12.71 -3.47 -7.99
CA PHE A 124 12.56 -2.84 -6.68
C PHE A 124 13.03 -1.39 -6.68
N PHE A 125 14.22 -1.10 -7.21
CA PHE A 125 14.74 0.27 -7.30
C PHE A 125 13.87 1.16 -8.18
N ARG A 126 13.33 0.65 -9.29
CA ARG A 126 12.38 1.39 -10.14
C ARG A 126 11.15 1.84 -9.34
N ASP A 127 10.55 0.91 -8.58
CA ASP A 127 9.34 1.19 -7.83
C ASP A 127 9.63 2.19 -6.69
N LEU A 128 10.77 2.04 -6.01
CA LEU A 128 11.23 2.96 -4.97
C LEU A 128 11.52 4.38 -5.51
N ILE A 129 12.23 4.49 -6.65
CA ILE A 129 12.55 5.78 -7.27
C ILE A 129 11.25 6.49 -7.68
N THR A 130 10.33 5.77 -8.31
CA THR A 130 9.03 6.34 -8.74
C THR A 130 8.23 6.82 -7.53
N TYR A 131 8.25 6.06 -6.43
CA TYR A 131 7.59 6.44 -5.18
C TYR A 131 8.20 7.72 -4.57
N ILE A 132 9.54 7.82 -4.52
CA ILE A 132 10.24 9.03 -4.04
C ILE A 132 9.91 10.23 -4.92
N VAL A 133 9.97 10.08 -6.25
CA VAL A 133 9.63 11.17 -7.20
C VAL A 133 8.20 11.66 -7.00
N SER A 134 7.24 10.74 -6.86
CA SER A 134 5.83 11.06 -6.64
C SER A 134 5.61 11.78 -5.30
N THR A 135 6.32 11.34 -4.26
CA THR A 135 6.26 11.95 -2.92
C THR A 135 6.86 13.35 -2.90
N VAL A 136 8.02 13.55 -3.55
CA VAL A 136 8.65 14.86 -3.67
C VAL A 136 7.77 15.81 -4.47
N TYR A 137 7.21 15.35 -5.59
CA TYR A 137 6.28 16.14 -6.39
C TYR A 137 5.06 16.57 -5.56
N LEU A 138 4.51 15.67 -4.74
CA LEU A 138 3.42 15.99 -3.83
C LEU A 138 3.80 17.06 -2.81
N VAL A 139 4.99 16.96 -2.20
CA VAL A 139 5.47 17.99 -1.24
C VAL A 139 5.60 19.36 -1.92
N VAL A 140 6.07 19.40 -3.18
CA VAL A 140 6.20 20.65 -3.95
C VAL A 140 4.83 21.28 -4.24
N VAL A 141 3.86 20.48 -4.70
CA VAL A 141 2.48 20.94 -5.00
C VAL A 141 1.77 21.46 -3.75
N PHE A 142 2.13 20.94 -2.57
CA PHE A 142 1.53 21.39 -1.31
C PHE A 142 2.29 22.53 -0.62
N PHE A 143 3.46 22.92 -1.13
CA PHE A 143 4.30 23.93 -0.48
C PHE A 143 3.68 25.34 -0.53
N ASP A 144 2.94 25.66 -1.59
CA ASP A 144 2.25 26.95 -1.78
C ASP A 144 0.83 27.00 -1.18
N GLY A 145 0.34 25.85 -0.72
CA GLY A 145 -1.00 25.68 -0.14
C GLY A 145 -2.14 25.88 -1.14
N LYS A 146 -1.86 25.94 -2.46
CA LYS A 146 -2.87 26.19 -3.50
C LYS A 146 -2.73 25.15 -4.62
N VAL A 147 -3.65 24.19 -4.64
CA VAL A 147 -3.65 23.15 -5.68
C VAL A 147 -4.26 23.69 -6.97
N HIS A 148 -3.45 23.71 -8.01
CA HIS A 148 -3.86 24.08 -9.36
C HIS A 148 -4.15 22.86 -10.25
N VAL A 149 -5.01 23.04 -11.26
CA VAL A 149 -5.46 21.93 -12.12
C VAL A 149 -4.31 21.29 -12.89
N TRP A 150 -3.31 22.07 -13.32
CA TRP A 150 -2.14 21.53 -14.03
C TRP A 150 -1.28 20.62 -13.13
N GLU A 151 -1.28 20.84 -11.82
CA GLU A 151 -0.53 20.03 -10.86
C GLU A 151 -1.18 18.66 -10.67
N VAL A 152 -2.51 18.64 -10.65
CA VAL A 152 -3.33 17.43 -10.66
C VAL A 152 -3.10 16.62 -11.93
N VAL A 153 -3.08 17.28 -13.09
CA VAL A 153 -2.72 16.62 -14.36
C VAL A 153 -1.31 16.02 -14.29
N GLY A 154 -0.36 16.72 -13.64
CA GLY A 154 0.98 16.19 -13.41
C GLY A 154 1.01 14.85 -12.66
N PHE A 155 0.15 14.65 -11.65
CA PHE A 155 0.04 13.35 -10.97
C PHE A 155 -0.43 12.23 -11.90
N PHE A 156 -1.40 12.51 -12.78
CA PHE A 156 -1.83 11.53 -13.79
C PHE A 156 -0.71 11.21 -14.77
N VAL A 157 0.06 12.22 -15.22
CA VAL A 157 1.21 12.00 -16.10
C VAL A 157 2.24 11.10 -15.43
N ILE A 158 2.62 11.37 -14.18
CA ILE A 158 3.55 10.51 -13.42
C ILE A 158 3.02 9.07 -13.32
N TYR A 159 1.73 8.90 -13.04
CA TYR A 159 1.09 7.58 -12.99
C TYR A 159 1.16 6.84 -14.34
N PHE A 160 0.78 7.48 -15.45
CA PHE A 160 0.83 6.85 -16.77
C PHE A 160 2.26 6.52 -17.19
N VAL A 161 3.23 7.39 -16.90
CA VAL A 161 4.65 7.13 -17.14
C VAL A 161 5.12 5.92 -16.34
N TYR A 162 4.78 5.84 -15.05
CA TYR A 162 5.10 4.67 -14.21
C TYR A 162 4.52 3.38 -14.79
N VAL A 163 3.23 3.38 -15.14
CA VAL A 163 2.55 2.20 -15.73
C VAL A 163 3.23 1.79 -17.05
N ALA A 164 3.57 2.75 -17.92
CA ALA A 164 4.26 2.47 -19.17
C ALA A 164 5.64 1.82 -18.92
N ILE A 165 6.44 2.37 -17.98
CA ILE A 165 7.74 1.80 -17.61
C ILE A 165 7.56 0.37 -17.08
N VAL A 166 6.58 0.14 -16.20
CA VAL A 166 6.30 -1.20 -15.64
C VAL A 166 5.91 -2.19 -16.74
N ILE A 167 5.04 -1.80 -17.68
CA ILE A 167 4.61 -2.67 -18.78
C ILE A 167 5.79 -3.04 -19.68
N ILE A 168 6.63 -2.06 -20.06
CA ILE A 168 7.81 -2.31 -20.90
C ILE A 168 8.77 -3.28 -20.18
N PHE A 169 9.04 -3.06 -18.89
CA PHE A 169 9.95 -3.89 -18.11
C PHE A 169 9.42 -5.31 -17.88
N ARG A 170 8.10 -5.45 -17.69
CA ARG A 170 7.43 -6.76 -17.60
C ARG A 170 7.51 -7.51 -18.93
N LYS A 171 7.28 -6.83 -20.05
CA LYS A 171 7.38 -7.42 -21.38
C LYS A 171 8.80 -7.95 -21.63
N GLN A 172 9.81 -7.14 -21.34
CA GLN A 172 11.22 -7.53 -21.47
C GLN A 172 11.57 -8.75 -20.59
N SER A 173 11.01 -8.83 -19.38
CA SER A 173 11.23 -9.97 -18.48
C SER A 173 10.55 -11.26 -18.96
N ALA A 174 9.40 -11.15 -19.64
CA ALA A 174 8.70 -12.29 -20.22
C ALA A 174 9.43 -12.84 -21.45
N GLU A 175 9.93 -11.96 -22.32
CA GLU A 175 10.67 -12.32 -23.54
C GLU A 175 11.98 -13.06 -23.19
N VAL A 176 12.73 -12.57 -22.20
CA VAL A 176 13.95 -13.25 -21.70
C VAL A 176 13.65 -14.64 -21.12
N TYR A 177 12.46 -14.86 -20.55
CA TYR A 177 12.05 -16.16 -20.02
C TYR A 177 11.68 -17.13 -21.15
N GLU A 178 10.93 -16.67 -22.16
CA GLU A 178 10.61 -17.49 -23.34
C GLU A 178 11.87 -17.96 -24.07
N ASP A 179 12.87 -17.08 -24.25
CA ASP A 179 14.15 -17.44 -24.84
C ASP A 179 14.91 -18.50 -24.02
N ALA A 180 14.90 -18.37 -22.69
CA ALA A 180 15.56 -19.33 -21.81
C ALA A 180 14.87 -20.71 -21.81
N VAL A 181 13.55 -20.76 -21.95
CA VAL A 181 12.78 -22.01 -22.08
C VAL A 181 13.00 -22.65 -23.45
N ALA A 182 13.00 -21.87 -24.53
CA ALA A 182 13.28 -22.37 -25.88
C ALA A 182 14.67 -23.03 -25.98
N LEU A 183 15.69 -22.46 -25.33
CA LEU A 183 17.04 -23.02 -25.27
C LEU A 183 17.16 -24.29 -24.40
N ARG A 184 16.27 -24.48 -23.41
CA ARG A 184 16.23 -25.72 -22.60
C ARG A 184 15.48 -26.84 -23.29
N GLY A 185 14.37 -26.54 -23.97
CA GLY A 185 13.57 -27.54 -24.69
C GLY A 185 14.32 -28.22 -25.84
N GLY A 186 15.27 -27.52 -26.49
CA GLY A 186 16.11 -28.09 -27.55
C GLY A 186 17.29 -28.95 -27.08
N ARG A 187 17.44 -29.23 -25.78
CA ARG A 187 18.54 -30.03 -25.22
C ARG A 187 18.12 -31.42 -24.72
N GLU A 188 16.81 -31.71 -24.76
CA GLU A 188 16.23 -33.00 -24.36
C GLU A 188 15.85 -33.90 -25.57
N GLU A 189 16.14 -33.46 -26.81
CA GLU A 189 16.10 -34.27 -28.05
C GLU A 189 17.53 -34.57 -28.56
#